data_AF-E8V6A3-F1
#
_entry.id   AF-E8V6A3-F1
#
_cell.length_a   1.000
_cell.length_b   1.000
_cell.length_c   1.000
_cell.angle_alpha   90.00
_cell.angle_beta   90.00
_cell.angle_gamma   90.00
#
_symmetry.space_group_name_H-M   'P 1'
#
loop_
_entity.id
_entity.type
_entity.pdbx_description
1 polymer ?
#
loop_
_entity_poly.entity_id
_entity_poly.type
_entity_poly.pdbx_seq_one_letter_code
_entity_poly.pdbx_strand_id
1 'polypeptide(L)'
;MRIKLLYAAYGWLLLGGLLHFGVDVISQYVRGKRAPSPETTLYYGLNTAYALGQVLVALLAILVLRSGSSAVSHWPGLTLGFTAAAAWLAICFLFLEYSQPRMVVALFAALLACAALAA
;
A
#
# COMPACT_ATOMS: atom_id res chain seq x y z
N MET A 1 -13.58 -1.98 -18.70
CA MET A 1 -12.24 -2.56 -18.39
C MET A 1 -11.71 -2.10 -17.04
N ARG A 2 -12.06 -0.86 -16.64
CA ARG A 2 -11.75 -0.21 -15.36
C ARG A 2 -11.84 -1.08 -14.10
N ILE A 3 -12.96 -1.76 -13.86
CA ILE A 3 -13.17 -2.51 -12.60
C ILE A 3 -12.11 -3.61 -12.39
N LYS A 4 -11.71 -4.32 -13.46
CA LYS A 4 -10.65 -5.33 -13.37
C LYS A 4 -9.30 -4.70 -13.01
N LEU A 5 -8.99 -3.54 -13.56
CA LEU A 5 -7.77 -2.78 -13.23
C LEU A 5 -7.78 -2.26 -11.79
N LEU A 6 -8.94 -1.84 -11.27
CA LEU A 6 -9.06 -1.46 -9.87
C LEU A 6 -8.85 -2.67 -8.94
N TYR A 7 -9.43 -3.83 -9.24
CA TYR A 7 -9.12 -5.05 -8.49
C TYR A 7 -7.64 -5.41 -8.56
N ALA A 8 -7.00 -5.26 -9.71
CA ALA A 8 -5.56 -5.49 -9.84
C ALA A 8 -4.74 -4.49 -9.01
N ALA A 9 -5.08 -3.19 -9.07
CA ALA A 9 -4.39 -2.13 -8.32
C ALA A 9 -4.48 -2.37 -6.81
N TYR A 10 -5.69 -2.51 -6.26
CA TYR A 10 -5.87 -2.69 -4.83
C TYR A 10 -5.46 -4.11 -4.38
N GLY A 11 -5.58 -5.13 -5.23
CA GLY A 11 -5.05 -6.46 -4.94
C GLY A 11 -3.52 -6.47 -4.85
N TRP A 12 -2.84 -5.74 -5.74
CA TRP A 12 -1.39 -5.54 -5.70
C TRP A 12 -0.96 -4.80 -4.43
N LEU A 13 -1.66 -3.71 -4.09
CA LEU A 13 -1.39 -2.95 -2.87
C LEU A 13 -1.58 -3.81 -1.61
N LEU A 14 -2.64 -4.62 -1.57
CA LEU A 14 -2.90 -5.55 -0.47
C LEU A 14 -1.77 -6.57 -0.30
N LEU A 15 -1.39 -7.25 -1.39
CA LEU A 15 -0.32 -8.24 -1.36
C LEU A 15 1.02 -7.61 -0.97
N GLY A 16 1.33 -6.45 -1.55
CA GLY A 16 2.54 -5.69 -1.22
C GLY A 16 2.61 -5.31 0.26
N GLY A 17 1.52 -4.77 0.81
CA GLY A 17 1.43 -4.44 2.24
C GLY A 17 1.57 -5.66 3.15
N LEU A 18 0.93 -6.79 2.82
CA LEU A 18 1.06 -8.02 3.59
C LEU A 18 2.50 -8.57 3.56
N LEU A 19 3.15 -8.57 2.39
CA LEU A 19 4.54 -9.00 2.25
C LEU A 19 5.50 -8.09 3.01
N HIS A 20 5.32 -6.76 2.90
CA HIS A 20 6.12 -5.79 3.65
C HIS A 20 5.98 -6.02 5.15
N PHE A 21 4.76 -6.16 5.66
CA PHE A 21 4.53 -6.43 7.08
C PHE A 21 5.16 -7.77 7.53
N GLY A 22 4.97 -8.83 6.75
CA GLY A 22 5.52 -10.15 7.05
C GLY A 22 7.05 -10.16 7.08
N VAL A 23 7.70 -9.50 6.13
CA VAL A 23 9.15 -9.47 5.99
C VAL A 23 9.78 -8.46 6.93
N ASP A 24 9.32 -7.22 6.94
CA ASP A 24 9.98 -6.12 7.64
C ASP A 24 9.56 -5.99 9.10
N VAL A 25 8.42 -6.54 9.50
CA VAL A 25 7.98 -6.53 10.90
C VAL A 25 8.07 -7.92 11.52
N ILE A 26 7.23 -8.86 11.08
CA ILE A 26 7.08 -10.16 11.75
C ILE A 26 8.40 -10.95 11.70
N SER A 27 8.96 -11.15 10.52
CA SER A 27 10.17 -11.97 10.33
C SER A 27 11.37 -11.38 11.09
N GLN A 28 11.56 -10.06 11.05
CA GLN A 28 12.67 -9.42 11.75
C GLN A 28 12.50 -9.44 13.27
N TYR A 29 11.27 -9.26 13.76
CA TYR A 29 10.94 -9.35 15.19
C TYR A 29 11.20 -10.76 15.73
N VAL A 30 10.63 -11.78 15.09
CA VAL A 30 10.79 -13.19 15.51
C VAL A 30 12.26 -13.64 15.48
N ARG A 31 13.04 -13.14 14.52
CA ARG A 31 14.47 -13.47 14.39
C ARG A 31 15.38 -12.65 15.31
N GLY A 32 14.83 -11.73 16.11
CA GLY A 32 15.62 -10.86 16.99
C GLY A 32 16.68 -10.04 16.25
N LYS A 33 16.41 -9.64 15.00
CA LYS A 33 17.41 -9.00 14.13
C LYS A 33 17.88 -7.63 14.60
N ARG A 34 17.12 -6.98 15.50
CA ARG A 34 17.43 -5.67 16.06
C ARG A 34 17.40 -5.72 17.58
N ALA A 35 18.39 -5.09 18.21
CA ALA A 35 18.41 -4.91 19.65
C ALA A 35 17.34 -3.90 20.10
N PRO A 36 16.74 -4.05 21.29
CA PRO A 36 15.79 -3.08 21.82
C PRO A 36 16.42 -1.69 21.98
N SER A 37 15.84 -0.70 21.29
CA SER A 37 16.24 0.71 21.37
C SER A 37 15.11 1.61 20.84
N PRO A 38 15.15 2.93 21.07
CA PRO A 38 14.19 3.86 20.47
C PRO A 38 14.14 3.78 18.94
N GLU A 39 15.29 3.61 18.29
CA GLU A 39 15.40 3.48 16.83
C GLU A 39 14.71 2.20 16.33
N THR A 40 14.87 1.10 17.05
CA THR A 40 14.17 -0.16 16.75
C THR A 40 12.66 -0.02 16.91
N THR A 41 12.20 0.68 17.95
CA THR A 41 10.77 0.99 18.14
C THR A 41 10.22 1.84 17.00
N LEU A 42 10.96 2.89 16.60
CA LEU A 42 10.59 3.73 15.46
C LEU A 42 10.52 2.90 14.17
N TYR A 43 11.52 2.06 13.92
CA TYR A 43 11.54 1.19 12.74
C TYR A 43 10.29 0.30 12.68
N TYR A 44 9.98 -0.44 13.75
CA TYR A 44 8.83 -1.35 13.74
C TYR A 44 7.50 -0.60 13.68
N GLY A 45 7.37 0.52 14.41
CA GLY A 45 6.18 1.36 14.38
C GLY A 45 5.92 1.92 12.99
N LEU A 46 6.95 2.48 12.35
CA LEU A 46 6.85 3.03 11.00
C LEU A 46 6.50 1.95 9.97
N ASN A 47 7.22 0.82 9.95
CA ASN A 47 6.97 -0.25 8.99
C ASN A 47 5.59 -0.89 9.19
N THR A 48 5.14 -1.01 10.45
CA THR A 48 3.78 -1.49 10.77
C THR A 48 2.73 -0.53 10.26
N ALA A 49 2.82 0.76 10.60
CA ALA A 49 1.85 1.77 10.18
C ALA A 49 1.80 1.92 8.65
N TYR A 50 2.97 1.93 8.01
CA TYR A 50 3.10 1.96 6.55
C TYR A 50 2.39 0.76 5.91
N ALA A 51 2.73 -0.45 6.31
CA ALA A 51 2.22 -1.67 5.68
C ALA A 51 0.75 -1.93 6.00
N LEU A 52 0.33 -1.80 7.25
CA LEU A 52 -1.07 -1.99 7.64
C LEU A 52 -1.97 -0.90 7.08
N GLY A 53 -1.47 0.33 6.91
CA GLY A 53 -2.18 1.38 6.19
C GLY A 53 -2.52 0.96 4.76
N GLN A 54 -1.57 0.37 4.04
CA GLN A 54 -1.80 -0.17 2.68
C GLN A 54 -2.84 -1.29 2.69
N VAL A 55 -2.70 -2.25 3.62
CA VAL A 55 -3.62 -3.37 3.76
C VAL A 55 -5.05 -2.88 4.02
N LEU A 56 -5.24 -1.95 4.96
CA LEU A 56 -6.57 -1.44 5.32
C LEU A 56 -7.22 -0.68 4.16
N VAL A 57 -6.49 0.21 3.50
CA VAL A 57 -7.00 0.96 2.35
C VAL A 57 -7.36 0.02 1.19
N ALA A 58 -6.50 -0.96 0.91
CA ALA A 58 -6.75 -1.94 -0.14
C ALA A 58 -7.97 -2.82 0.15
N LEU A 59 -8.10 -3.33 1.39
CA LEU A 59 -9.27 -4.11 1.81
C LEU A 59 -10.55 -3.30 1.71
N LEU A 60 -10.55 -2.05 2.21
CA LEU A 60 -11.71 -1.17 2.12
C LEU A 60 -12.11 -0.93 0.66
N ALA A 61 -11.17 -0.60 -0.22
CA ALA A 61 -11.43 -0.40 -1.63
C ALA A 61 -11.99 -1.67 -2.31
N ILE A 62 -11.42 -2.85 -2.00
CA ILE A 62 -11.91 -4.14 -2.51
C ILE A 62 -13.34 -4.41 -2.01
N LEU A 63 -13.65 -4.13 -0.75
CA LEU A 63 -15.00 -4.29 -0.20
C LEU A 63 -16.02 -3.38 -0.90
N VAL A 64 -15.65 -2.12 -1.16
CA VAL A 64 -16.49 -1.17 -1.90
C VAL A 64 -16.69 -1.61 -3.35
N LEU A 65 -15.65 -2.13 -4.02
CA LEU A 65 -15.78 -2.70 -5.36
C LEU A 65 -16.67 -3.95 -5.38
N ARG A 66 -16.59 -4.80 -4.34
CA ARG A 66 -17.41 -6.01 -4.21
C ARG A 66 -18.87 -5.72 -3.91
N SER A 67 -19.18 -4.61 -3.24
CA SER A 67 -20.57 -4.22 -2.97
C SER A 67 -21.31 -3.69 -4.20
N GLY A 68 -20.64 -3.58 -5.36
CA GLY A 68 -21.19 -2.98 -6.57
C GLY A 68 -21.18 -1.45 -6.56
N SER A 69 -20.65 -0.83 -5.48
CA SER A 69 -20.48 0.62 -5.42
C SER A 69 -19.40 1.09 -6.38
N SER A 70 -19.72 2.10 -7.15
CA SER A 70 -18.80 2.76 -8.06
C SER A 70 -17.97 3.86 -7.38
N ALA A 71 -18.03 4.02 -6.06
CA ALA A 71 -17.37 5.14 -5.37
C ALA A 71 -15.85 5.19 -5.63
N VAL A 72 -15.20 4.01 -5.68
CA VAL A 72 -13.76 3.89 -5.96
C VAL A 72 -13.43 4.15 -7.44
N SER A 73 -14.38 3.96 -8.35
CA SER A 73 -14.19 4.12 -9.80
C SER A 73 -14.50 5.53 -10.33
N HIS A 74 -14.93 6.44 -9.46
CA HIS A 74 -15.17 7.85 -9.77
C HIS A 74 -14.01 8.72 -9.26
N TRP A 75 -13.96 9.96 -9.73
CA TRP A 75 -12.92 10.92 -9.40
C TRP A 75 -12.61 11.06 -7.91
N PRO A 76 -13.59 11.13 -6.97
CA PRO A 76 -13.26 11.20 -5.56
C PRO A 76 -12.46 9.98 -5.06
N GLY A 77 -12.86 8.77 -5.45
CA GLY A 77 -12.15 7.54 -5.07
C GLY A 77 -10.77 7.44 -5.71
N LEU A 78 -10.65 7.80 -7.00
CA LEU A 78 -9.37 7.82 -7.71
C LEU A 78 -8.41 8.83 -7.09
N THR A 79 -8.87 10.05 -6.79
CA THR A 79 -8.07 11.09 -6.13
C THR A 79 -7.56 10.61 -4.78
N LEU A 80 -8.42 10.00 -3.95
CA LEU A 80 -7.98 9.41 -2.67
C LEU A 80 -6.91 8.32 -2.87
N GLY A 81 -7.07 7.47 -3.89
CA GLY A 81 -6.07 6.46 -4.24
C GLY A 81 -4.72 7.05 -4.65
N PHE A 82 -4.71 8.10 -5.49
CA PHE A 82 -3.49 8.78 -5.89
C PHE A 82 -2.83 9.55 -4.73
N THR A 83 -3.63 10.23 -3.90
CA THR A 83 -3.11 10.90 -2.70
C THR A 83 -2.47 9.90 -1.74
N ALA A 84 -3.09 8.74 -1.54
CA ALA A 84 -2.52 7.67 -0.73
C ALA A 84 -1.21 7.14 -1.33
N ALA A 85 -1.16 6.90 -2.65
CA ALA A 85 0.07 6.50 -3.34
C ALA A 85 1.20 7.54 -3.19
N ALA A 86 0.88 8.82 -3.35
CA ALA A 86 1.85 9.90 -3.16
C ALA A 86 2.36 9.96 -1.71
N ALA A 87 1.48 9.82 -0.73
CA ALA A 87 1.85 9.79 0.69
C ALA A 87 2.77 8.59 1.02
N TRP A 88 2.46 7.39 0.52
CA TRP A 88 3.33 6.23 0.72
C TRP A 88 4.66 6.35 -0.01
N LEU A 89 4.69 6.91 -1.22
CA LEU A 89 5.95 7.19 -1.92
C LEU A 89 6.81 8.19 -1.13
N ALA A 90 6.21 9.25 -0.58
CA ALA A 90 6.91 10.19 0.28
C ALA A 90 7.52 9.49 1.50
N ILE A 91 6.76 8.62 2.19
CA ILE A 91 7.29 7.80 3.30
C ILE A 91 8.46 6.93 2.82
N CYS A 92 8.34 6.30 1.65
CA CYS A 92 9.41 5.47 1.10
C CYS A 92 10.69 6.26 0.88
N PHE A 93 10.62 7.45 0.28
CA PHE A 93 11.80 8.27 0.02
C PHE A 93 12.41 8.87 1.29
N LEU A 94 11.59 9.19 2.29
CA LEU A 94 12.06 9.83 3.51
C LEU A 94 12.63 8.83 4.54
N PHE A 95 12.11 7.60 4.58
CA PHE A 95 12.40 6.69 5.68
C PHE A 95 12.82 5.27 5.27
N LEU A 96 12.59 4.84 4.02
CA LEU A 96 12.89 3.46 3.58
C LEU A 96 14.06 3.46 2.60
N GLU A 97 15.20 2.95 3.05
CA GLU A 97 16.45 2.98 2.27
C GLU A 97 16.40 2.09 1.01
N TYR A 98 15.62 1.03 1.03
CA TYR A 98 15.54 0.03 -0.04
C TYR A 98 14.45 0.38 -1.08
N SER A 99 14.57 -0.17 -2.30
CA SER A 99 13.78 0.25 -3.46
C SER A 99 12.47 -0.51 -3.62
N GLN A 100 12.34 -1.69 -3.02
CA GLN A 100 11.20 -2.58 -3.19
C GLN A 100 9.86 -1.91 -2.82
N PRO A 101 9.72 -1.20 -1.67
CA PRO A 101 8.48 -0.50 -1.33
C PRO A 101 8.13 0.60 -2.33
N ARG A 102 9.15 1.28 -2.89
CA ARG A 102 8.96 2.29 -3.95
C ARG A 102 8.37 1.66 -5.21
N MET A 103 8.91 0.51 -5.63
CA MET A 103 8.39 -0.23 -6.79
C MET A 103 6.96 -0.71 -6.58
N VAL A 104 6.63 -1.21 -5.38
CA VAL A 104 5.28 -1.66 -5.03
C VAL A 104 4.28 -0.51 -5.17
N VAL A 105 4.57 0.65 -4.57
CA VAL A 105 3.66 1.81 -4.62
C VAL A 105 3.61 2.42 -6.02
N ALA A 106 4.74 2.46 -6.75
CA ALA A 106 4.77 2.95 -8.13
C ALA A 106 3.90 2.08 -9.06
N LEU A 107 3.97 0.75 -8.93
CA LEU A 107 3.13 -0.15 -9.72
C LEU A 107 1.65 -0.03 -9.34
N PHE A 108 1.33 0.16 -8.05
CA PHE A 108 -0.03 0.50 -7.61
C PHE A 108 -0.54 1.78 -8.30
N ALA A 109 0.25 2.86 -8.28
CA ALA A 109 -0.11 4.12 -8.92
C ALA A 109 -0.29 3.98 -10.44
N ALA A 110 0.58 3.20 -11.10
CA ALA A 110 0.48 2.93 -12.52
C ALA A 110 -0.81 2.16 -12.88
N LEU A 111 -1.15 1.11 -12.12
CA LEU A 111 -2.40 0.36 -12.30
C LEU A 111 -3.63 1.24 -12.06
N LEU A 112 -3.58 2.13 -11.06
CA LEU A 112 -4.64 3.10 -10.78
C LEU A 112 -4.80 4.11 -11.92
N ALA A 113 -3.69 4.58 -12.51
CA ALA A 113 -3.71 5.43 -13.71
C ALA A 113 -4.30 4.72 -14.92
N CYS A 114 -3.93 3.46 -15.17
CA CYS A 114 -4.56 2.65 -16.20
C CYS A 114 -6.07 2.53 -15.96
N ALA A 115 -6.51 2.33 -14.70
CA ALA A 115 -7.92 2.27 -14.37
C ALA A 115 -8.66 3.60 -14.62
N ALA A 116 -8.04 4.73 -14.28
CA ALA A 116 -8.59 6.06 -14.51
C ALA A 116 -8.77 6.38 -16.00
N LEU A 117 -7.83 5.94 -16.83
CA LEU A 117 -7.86 6.13 -18.28
C LEU A 117 -8.74 5.11 -19.02
N ALA A 118 -9.04 3.98 -18.38
CA ALA A 118 -9.87 2.95 -18.99
C ALA A 118 -11.35 3.34 -19.03
N ALA A 119 -11.96 3.13 -20.20
CA ALA A 119 -13.41 3.11 -20.38
C ALA A 119 -14.08 1.96 -19.58
#